data_AF-A0A937CAN7-F1
#
_entry.id   AF-A0A937CAN7-F1
#
_cell.length_a   1.000
_cell.length_b   1.000
_cell.length_c   1.000
_cell.angle_alpha   90.00
_cell.angle_beta   90.00
_cell.angle_gamma   90.00
#
_symmetry.space_group_name_H-M   'P 1'
#
loop_
_entity.id
_entity.type
_entity.pdbx_description
1 polymer ?
#
loop_
_entity_poly.entity_id
_entity_poly.type
_entity_poly.pdbx_seq_one_letter_code
_entity_poly.pdbx_strand_id
1 'polypeptide(L)'
;MEELWSDIGASNFITGGYTGIMDGSTLLSGRPAFTGNSYGFKKSVVNLGPYANQNVRFRFRFTTDEGTNLIGWRIDDIAVKKTAVVEITSNLYNAGNKK
;
A
#
# COMPACT_ATOMS: atom_id res chain seq x y z
N MET A 1 4.32 -25.15 -6.01
CA MET A 1 3.56 -24.02 -6.58
C MET A 1 4.14 -22.75 -5.98
N GLU A 2 4.56 -21.78 -6.79
CA GLU A 2 4.93 -20.48 -6.24
C GLU A 2 3.70 -19.84 -5.60
N GLU A 3 3.84 -19.36 -4.35
CA GLU A 3 2.79 -18.58 -3.70
C GLU A 3 2.54 -17.30 -4.53
N LEU A 4 1.29 -17.06 -4.94
CA LEU A 4 0.91 -15.87 -5.71
C LEU A 4 0.94 -14.65 -4.79
N TRP A 5 1.93 -13.78 -4.98
CA TRP A 5 2.03 -12.50 -4.27
C TRP A 5 1.45 -11.37 -5.10
N SER A 6 0.57 -10.58 -4.49
CA SER A 6 0.02 -9.36 -5.07
C SER A 6 0.65 -8.14 -4.41
N ASP A 7 1.00 -7.13 -5.23
CA ASP A 7 1.43 -5.83 -4.72
C ASP A 7 0.22 -5.09 -4.15
N ILE A 8 0.42 -4.23 -3.15
CA ILE A 8 -0.68 -3.62 -2.39
C ILE A 8 -1.59 -2.74 -3.26
N GLY A 9 -1.10 -2.25 -4.39
CA GLY A 9 -1.80 -1.31 -5.26
C GLY A 9 -1.78 0.13 -4.73
N ALA A 10 -1.55 1.10 -5.63
CA ALA A 10 -1.40 2.51 -5.25
C ALA A 10 -2.65 3.10 -4.56
N SER A 11 -3.85 2.61 -4.93
CA SER A 11 -5.13 3.06 -4.36
C SER A 11 -5.35 2.67 -2.90
N ASN A 12 -4.61 1.68 -2.38
CA ASN A 12 -4.74 1.25 -1.00
C ASN A 12 -3.86 2.06 -0.03
N PHE A 13 -2.99 2.95 -0.52
CA PHE A 13 -2.25 3.85 0.36
C PHE A 13 -3.15 5.02 0.81
N ILE A 14 -3.25 5.18 2.13
CA ILE A 14 -3.84 6.38 2.76
C ILE A 14 -2.81 7.52 2.74
N THR A 15 -1.52 7.22 2.95
CA THR A 15 -0.43 8.20 2.84
C THR A 15 0.89 7.49 2.51
N GLY A 16 1.84 8.23 1.92
CA GLY A 16 3.19 7.73 1.63
C GLY A 16 3.20 6.50 0.72
N GLY A 17 2.50 6.54 -0.41
CA GLY A 17 2.47 5.46 -1.40
C GLY A 17 3.73 5.39 -2.25
N TYR A 18 3.71 4.45 -3.20
CA TYR A 18 4.77 4.28 -4.20
C TYR A 18 5.09 5.59 -4.90
N THR A 19 6.38 5.86 -5.11
CA THR A 19 6.89 7.13 -5.67
C THR A 19 7.26 7.01 -7.15
N GLY A 20 7.32 5.79 -7.69
CA GLY A 20 7.62 5.56 -9.09
C GLY A 20 7.36 4.13 -9.53
N ILE A 21 7.85 3.82 -10.72
CA ILE A 21 7.80 2.49 -11.33
C ILE A 21 9.23 1.97 -11.40
N MET A 22 9.44 0.68 -11.10
CA MET A 22 10.73 0.03 -11.28
C MET A 22 11.10 0.00 -12.76
N ASP A 23 12.33 0.41 -13.06
CA ASP A 23 12.83 0.41 -14.43
C ASP A 23 13.06 -1.00 -14.99
N GLY A 24 13.32 -1.03 -16.30
CA GLY A 24 13.56 -2.23 -17.09
C GLY A 24 14.77 -3.07 -16.68
N SER A 25 15.71 -2.51 -15.93
CA SER A 25 16.96 -3.19 -15.54
C SER A 25 16.86 -3.99 -14.25
N THR A 26 15.72 -3.95 -13.55
CA THR A 26 15.51 -4.72 -12.31
C THR A 26 14.71 -6.00 -12.54
N LEU A 27 14.85 -6.98 -11.63
CA LEU A 27 14.09 -8.25 -11.65
C LEU A 27 12.57 -8.07 -11.49
N LEU A 28 12.12 -6.87 -11.13
CA LEU A 28 10.72 -6.53 -10.86
C LEU A 28 10.24 -5.33 -11.69
N SER A 29 10.84 -5.14 -12.86
CA SER A 29 10.49 -4.13 -13.86
C SER A 29 8.98 -3.94 -14.05
N GLY A 30 8.58 -2.68 -14.19
CA GLY A 30 7.19 -2.28 -14.45
C GLY A 30 6.29 -2.28 -13.21
N ARG A 31 6.77 -2.75 -12.06
CA ARG A 31 5.98 -2.72 -10.81
C ARG A 31 6.07 -1.36 -10.11
N PRO A 32 4.97 -0.87 -9.51
CA PRO A 32 5.02 0.28 -8.61
C PRO A 32 5.97 0.06 -7.43
N ALA A 33 6.76 1.07 -7.09
CA ALA A 33 7.77 0.96 -6.06
C ALA A 33 8.06 2.28 -5.34
N PHE A 34 8.70 2.16 -4.19
CA PHE A 34 9.44 3.26 -3.59
C PHE A 34 10.79 3.35 -4.28
N THR A 35 11.05 4.46 -4.97
CA THR A 35 12.28 4.69 -5.73
C THR A 35 12.93 6.02 -5.34
N GLY A 36 14.22 6.14 -5.64
CA GLY A 36 15.01 7.34 -5.36
C GLY A 36 15.35 7.53 -3.87
N ASN A 37 15.86 8.72 -3.55
CA ASN A 37 16.20 9.10 -2.18
C ASN A 37 14.99 9.76 -1.50
N SER A 38 14.58 9.23 -0.35
CA SER A 38 13.45 9.77 0.43
C SER A 38 13.82 10.97 1.32
N TYR A 39 15.11 11.30 1.44
CA TYR A 39 15.67 12.33 2.34
C TYR A 39 15.30 12.10 3.81
N GLY A 40 15.39 10.84 4.25
CA GLY A 40 15.04 10.40 5.61
C GLY A 40 13.79 9.51 5.64
N PHE A 41 13.35 9.15 6.85
CA PHE A 41 12.15 8.33 7.02
C PHE A 41 10.89 9.07 6.57
N LYS A 42 10.07 8.39 5.78
CA LYS A 42 8.73 8.84 5.37
C LYS A 42 7.70 7.84 5.86
N LYS A 43 6.60 8.35 6.41
CA LYS A 43 5.51 7.51 6.92
C LYS A 43 4.64 7.04 5.77
N SER A 44 4.41 5.73 5.71
CA SER A 44 3.42 5.10 4.83
C SER A 44 2.29 4.51 5.67
N VAL A 45 1.04 4.70 5.24
CA VAL A 45 -0.14 4.07 5.85
C VAL A 45 -0.96 3.45 4.74
N VAL A 46 -1.32 2.18 4.93
CA VAL A 46 -2.07 1.38 3.96
C VAL A 46 -3.40 0.96 4.58
N ASN A 47 -4.47 1.04 3.79
CA ASN A 47 -5.75 0.42 4.11
C ASN A 47 -5.70 -1.08 3.82
N LEU A 48 -5.78 -1.89 4.88
CA LEU A 48 -5.82 -3.36 4.77
C LEU A 48 -7.26 -3.92 4.68
N GLY A 49 -8.28 -3.06 4.63
CA GLY A 49 -9.69 -3.43 4.51
C GLY A 49 -10.01 -4.44 3.40
N PRO A 50 -9.43 -4.33 2.18
CA PRO A 50 -9.64 -5.32 1.12
C PRO A 50 -9.20 -6.75 1.47
N TYR A 51 -8.37 -6.90 2.51
CA TYR A 51 -7.85 -8.19 2.98
C TYR A 51 -8.42 -8.60 4.34
N ALA A 52 -9.47 -7.92 4.83
CA ALA A 52 -10.10 -8.26 6.10
C ALA A 52 -10.60 -9.72 6.13
N ASN A 53 -10.55 -10.34 7.32
CA ASN A 53 -10.97 -11.72 7.57
C ASN A 53 -10.18 -12.80 6.80
N GLN A 54 -8.99 -12.47 6.28
CA GLN A 54 -8.09 -13.41 5.63
C GLN A 54 -6.78 -13.55 6.41
N ASN A 55 -6.16 -14.72 6.31
CA ASN A 55 -4.77 -14.90 6.74
C ASN A 55 -3.85 -14.31 5.67
N VAL A 56 -3.19 -13.19 5.99
CA VAL A 56 -2.26 -12.52 5.08
C VAL A 56 -0.83 -12.63 5.54
N ARG A 57 0.10 -12.59 4.58
CA ARG A 57 1.52 -12.41 4.82
C ARG A 57 1.95 -11.10 4.17
N PHE A 58 2.88 -10.40 4.82
CA PHE A 58 3.48 -9.19 4.27
C PHE A 58 4.87 -9.54 3.73
N ARG A 59 5.21 -8.95 2.58
CA ARG A 59 6.53 -9.13 1.97
C ARG A 59 7.05 -7.81 1.44
N PHE A 60 8.23 -7.47 1.91
CA PHE A 60 9.02 -6.32 1.49
C PHE A 60 10.07 -6.81 0.50
N ARG A 61 10.12 -6.22 -0.70
CA ARG A 61 11.05 -6.66 -1.75
C ARG A 61 11.92 -5.50 -2.18
N PHE A 62 13.20 -5.81 -2.37
CA PHE A 62 14.19 -4.90 -2.91
C PHE A 62 14.92 -5.60 -4.03
N THR A 63 15.15 -4.86 -5.10
CA THR A 63 15.92 -5.28 -6.26
C THR A 63 16.72 -4.09 -6.72
N THR A 64 17.89 -4.37 -7.31
CA THR A 64 18.74 -3.39 -7.95
C THR A 64 18.96 -3.81 -9.41
N ASP A 65 19.55 -2.92 -10.18
CA ASP A 65 20.20 -3.26 -11.43
C ASP A 65 21.65 -3.72 -11.16
N GLU A 66 22.43 -3.90 -12.23
CA GLU A 66 23.87 -4.21 -12.16
C GLU A 66 24.75 -2.94 -12.06
N GLY A 67 24.13 -1.78 -11.80
CA GLY A 67 24.76 -0.47 -11.87
C GLY A 67 25.51 -0.07 -10.60
N THR A 68 25.22 1.14 -10.10
CA THR A 68 25.96 1.73 -8.97
C THR A 68 25.48 1.18 -7.63
N ASN A 69 26.44 0.79 -6.78
CA ASN A 69 26.17 0.35 -5.42
C ASN A 69 25.85 1.54 -4.50
N LEU A 70 24.61 1.61 -4.02
CA LEU A 70 24.16 2.57 -3.01
C LEU A 70 23.75 1.85 -1.72
N ILE A 71 23.49 2.62 -0.66
CA ILE A 71 23.16 2.12 0.69
C ILE A 71 21.91 1.22 0.70
N GLY A 72 21.02 1.38 -0.28
CA GLY A 72 19.75 0.65 -0.38
C GLY A 72 18.66 1.36 0.41
N TRP A 73 17.85 0.58 1.13
CA TRP A 73 16.64 1.06 1.80
C TRP A 73 16.54 0.56 3.24
N ARG A 74 15.76 1.27 4.05
CA ARG A 74 15.43 0.89 5.43
C ARG A 74 13.93 1.04 5.66
N ILE A 75 13.40 0.18 6.52
CA ILE A 75 12.04 0.26 7.07
C ILE A 75 12.17 0.22 8.58
N ASP A 76 11.34 0.99 9.27
CA ASP A 76 11.25 0.98 10.72
C ASP A 76 9.78 1.20 11.16
N ASP A 77 9.50 1.00 12.45
CA ASP A 77 8.22 1.25 13.10
C ASP A 77 7.01 0.53 12.44
N ILE A 78 7.20 -0.73 12.06
CA ILE A 78 6.14 -1.54 11.43
C ILE A 78 5.07 -1.88 12.48
N ALA A 79 3.86 -1.35 12.27
CA ALA A 79 2.71 -1.63 13.11
C ALA A 79 1.48 -2.02 12.27
N VAL A 80 0.79 -3.07 12.71
CA VAL A 80 -0.54 -3.44 12.18
C VAL A 80 -1.57 -2.98 13.20
N LYS A 81 -2.54 -2.18 12.75
CA LYS A 81 -3.59 -1.62 13.61
C LYS A 81 -4.95 -2.09 13.14
N LYS A 82 -5.81 -2.44 14.10
CA LYS A 82 -7.23 -2.68 13.89
C LYS A 82 -7.99 -1.46 14.38
N THR A 83 -8.89 -0.95 13.55
CA THR A 83 -9.78 0.16 13.91
C THR A 83 -11.21 -0.31 13.75
N ALA A 84 -12.09 0.05 14.68
CA ALA A 84 -13.52 -0.15 14.51
C ALA A 84 -14.05 0.85 13.47
N VAL A 85 -14.79 0.37 12.48
CA VAL A 85 -15.45 1.21 11.48
C VAL A 85 -16.92 1.34 11.88
N VAL A 86 -17.44 2.57 11.91
CA VAL A 86 -18.87 2.85 12.04
C VAL A 86 -19.35 3.44 10.73
N GLU A 87 -20.09 2.66 9.94
CA GLU A 87 -20.72 3.15 8.72
C GLU A 87 -22.13 3.66 9.07
N ILE A 88 -22.35 4.96 8.94
CA ILE A 88 -23.67 5.58 9.13
C ILE A 88 -24.28 5.78 7.76
N THR A 89 -25.40 5.13 7.49
CA THR A 89 -26.24 5.41 6.33
C THR A 89 -27.39 6.33 6.76
N SER A 90 -27.54 7.46 6.07
CA SER A 90 -28.67 8.37 6.25
C SER A 90 -29.50 8.43 4.98
N ASN A 91 -30.82 8.27 5.11
CA ASN A 91 -31.76 8.48 4.02
C ASN A 91 -32.53 9.79 4.25
N LEU A 92 -32.74 10.56 3.18
CA LEU A 92 -33.63 11.73 3.20
C LEU A 92 -35.05 11.26 2.86
N TYR A 93 -35.99 11.40 3.79
CA TYR A 93 -37.41 11.18 3.53
C TYR A 93 -38.10 12.53 3.27
N ASN A 94 -38.68 12.72 2.08
CA ASN A 94 -39.51 13.89 1.80
C ASN A 94 -40.93 13.68 2.36
N ALA A 95 -41.42 14.60 3.20
CA ALA A 95 -42.68 14.49 3.93
C ALA A 95 -43.95 14.82 3.10
N GLY A 96 -43.90 14.62 1.78
CA GLY A 96 -44.90 15.13 0.83
C GLY A 96 -46.25 14.40 0.76
N ASN A 97 -46.44 13.26 1.43
CA ASN A 97 -47.71 12.50 1.37
C ASN A 97 -48.42 12.50 2.73
N LYS A 98 -49.21 13.55 2.99
CA LYS A 98 -50.33 13.46 3.94
C LYS A 98 -51.58 13.05 3.16
N LYS A 99 -52.20 11.95 3.61
CA LYS A 99 -53.47 11.42 3.09
C LYS A 99 -54.58 12.47 3.16
#